data_AF-A0A9D5ECA6-F1
#
_entry.id   AF-A0A9D5ECA6-F1
#
_cell.length_a   1.000
_cell.length_b   1.000
_cell.length_c   1.000
_cell.angle_alpha   90.00
_cell.angle_beta   90.00
_cell.angle_gamma   90.00
#
_symmetry.space_group_name_H-M   'P 1'
#
loop_
_entity.id
_entity.type
_entity.pdbx_description
1 polymer ?
#
loop_
_entity_poly.entity_id
_entity_poly.type
_entity_poly.pdbx_seq_one_letter_code
_entity_poly.pdbx_strand_id
1 'polypeptide(L)'
;MLLAVGSIVGGKYLSARLYLDKEIETMTALIQSSTALSIEEAWLGYLDQHTAQAIEMGRELDWPKGMTYEEAEEEHEYPTEIVAEAAKKWKALSPAERETFRAEWEQWMRENLASDLALVRSKEMMKELFRAMFDRIDIIFGAMAIVAAFSIAKRDDLL
;
A
#
# COMPACT_ATOMS: atom_id res chain seq x y z
N MET A 1 5.87 -38.19 5.16
CA MET A 1 5.07 -37.18 5.88
C MET A 1 5.71 -35.78 5.88
N LEU A 2 6.98 -35.64 6.30
CA LEU A 2 7.70 -34.35 6.25
C LEU A 2 7.71 -33.71 4.84
N LEU A 3 7.81 -34.54 3.80
CA LEU A 3 7.71 -34.10 2.40
C LEU A 3 6.34 -33.48 2.08
N ALA A 4 5.24 -34.07 2.54
CA ALA A 4 3.89 -33.57 2.26
C ALA A 4 3.59 -32.25 2.98
N VAL A 5 3.99 -32.13 4.25
CA VAL A 5 3.87 -30.87 5.01
C VAL A 5 4.75 -29.79 4.38
N GLY A 6 5.98 -30.14 3.99
CA GLY A 6 6.88 -29.24 3.25
C GLY A 6 6.29 -28.78 1.91
N SER A 7 5.63 -29.66 1.17
CA SER A 7 4.95 -29.31 -0.09
C SER A 7 3.77 -28.34 0.11
N ILE A 8 2.98 -28.51 1.18
CA ILE A 8 1.85 -27.62 1.47
C ILE A 8 2.35 -26.23 1.89
N VAL A 9 3.32 -26.18 2.81
CA VAL A 9 3.89 -24.91 3.30
C VAL A 9 4.66 -24.20 2.19
N GLY A 10 5.48 -24.93 1.43
CA GLY A 10 6.20 -24.40 0.29
C GLY A 10 5.28 -23.93 -0.84
N GLY A 11 4.19 -24.65 -1.09
CA GLY A 11 3.15 -24.26 -2.05
C GLY A 11 2.47 -22.95 -1.66
N LYS A 12 2.00 -22.81 -0.41
CA LYS A 12 1.41 -21.56 0.08
C LYS A 12 2.39 -20.37 0.00
N TYR A 13 3.66 -20.58 0.38
CA TYR A 13 4.70 -19.56 0.25
C TYR A 13 4.91 -19.12 -1.19
N LEU A 14 5.03 -20.07 -2.12
CA LEU A 14 5.24 -19.79 -3.53
C LEU A 14 4.04 -19.07 -4.14
N SER A 15 2.81 -19.51 -3.83
CA SER A 15 1.59 -18.86 -4.32
C SER A 15 1.47 -17.40 -3.85
N ALA A 16 1.76 -17.12 -2.58
CA ALA A 16 1.74 -15.75 -2.07
C ALA A 16 2.80 -14.87 -2.72
N ARG A 17 4.00 -15.42 -2.93
CA ARG A 17 5.07 -14.71 -3.62
C ARG A 17 4.69 -14.38 -5.06
N LEU A 18 4.14 -15.35 -5.80
CA LEU A 18 3.71 -15.13 -7.18
C LEU A 18 2.56 -14.13 -7.28
N TYR A 19 1.64 -14.14 -6.32
CA TYR A 19 0.56 -13.16 -6.24
C TYR A 19 1.11 -11.75 -6.00
N LEU A 20 1.99 -11.59 -5.00
CA LEU A 20 2.61 -10.31 -4.68
C LEU A 20 3.45 -9.78 -5.84
N ASP A 21 4.28 -10.63 -6.44
CA ASP A 21 5.13 -10.27 -7.58
C ASP A 21 4.28 -9.77 -8.76
N LYS A 22 3.14 -10.43 -9.05
CA LYS A 22 2.20 -10.02 -10.10
C LYS A 22 1.51 -8.69 -9.77
N GLU A 23 1.08 -8.49 -8.52
CA GLU A 23 0.44 -7.26 -8.08
C GLU A 23 1.42 -6.08 -8.19
N ILE A 24 2.65 -6.27 -7.73
CA ILE A 24 3.70 -5.27 -7.86
C ILE A 24 4.02 -4.98 -9.33
N GLU A 25 4.10 -5.99 -10.18
CA GLU A 25 4.32 -5.81 -11.62
C GLU A 25 3.18 -4.98 -12.24
N THR A 26 1.93 -5.26 -11.85
CA THR A 26 0.75 -4.51 -12.29
C THR A 26 0.80 -3.05 -11.81
N MET A 27 1.12 -2.81 -10.54
CA MET A 27 1.28 -1.46 -9.99
C MET A 27 2.45 -0.72 -10.67
N THR A 28 3.57 -1.40 -10.89
CA THR A 28 4.74 -0.83 -11.60
C THR A 28 4.37 -0.44 -13.03
N ALA A 29 3.65 -1.32 -13.73
CA ALA A 29 3.17 -1.06 -15.09
C ALA A 29 2.18 0.11 -15.12
N LEU A 30 1.25 0.19 -14.15
CA LEU A 30 0.34 1.33 -14.01
C LEU A 30 1.10 2.64 -13.82
N ILE A 31 2.12 2.67 -12.95
CA ILE A 31 2.96 3.86 -12.72
C ILE A 31 3.72 4.27 -13.98
N GLN A 32 4.30 3.30 -14.69
CA GLN A 32 5.03 3.56 -15.92
C GLN A 32 4.12 3.97 -17.08
N SER A 33 2.89 3.47 -17.11
CA SER A 33 1.88 3.78 -18.11
C SER A 33 1.05 5.02 -17.78
N SER A 34 1.10 5.51 -16.52
CA SER A 34 0.42 6.73 -16.12
C SER A 34 0.94 7.87 -17.01
N THR A 35 0.02 8.37 -17.82
CA THR A 35 0.22 9.56 -18.63
C THR A 35 0.63 10.71 -17.72
N ALA A 36 1.44 11.64 -18.26
CA ALA A 36 1.84 12.85 -17.56
C ALA A 36 0.63 13.46 -16.83
N LEU A 37 0.77 13.74 -15.54
CA LEU A 37 -0.33 14.30 -14.75
C LEU A 37 -0.85 15.56 -15.41
N SER A 38 -2.16 15.71 -15.42
CA SER A 38 -2.80 16.95 -15.82
C SER A 38 -2.52 18.07 -14.82
N ILE A 39 -2.71 19.32 -15.25
CA ILE A 39 -2.61 20.48 -14.37
C ILE A 39 -3.75 20.43 -13.32
N GLU A 40 -4.91 19.88 -13.67
CA GLU A 40 -6.00 19.67 -12.72
C GLU A 40 -5.65 18.66 -11.61
N GLU A 41 -4.93 17.58 -11.93
CA GLU A 41 -4.49 16.62 -10.89
C GLU A 41 -3.37 17.22 -10.02
N ALA A 42 -2.48 18.03 -10.58
CA ALA A 42 -1.47 18.73 -9.81
C ALA A 42 -2.05 19.76 -8.83
N TRP A 43 -3.27 20.25 -9.06
CA TRP A 43 -3.96 21.13 -8.10
C TRP A 43 -4.23 20.42 -6.76
N LEU A 44 -4.61 19.15 -6.77
CA LEU A 44 -4.79 18.38 -5.53
C LEU A 44 -3.46 18.21 -4.77
N GLY A 45 -2.37 17.91 -5.49
CA GLY A 45 -1.03 17.86 -4.89
C GLY A 45 -0.59 19.19 -4.28
N TYR A 46 -0.94 20.31 -4.93
CA TYR A 46 -0.68 21.65 -4.40
C TYR A 46 -1.50 21.93 -3.13
N LEU A 47 -2.77 21.51 -3.11
CA LEU A 47 -3.65 21.64 -1.96
C LEU A 47 -3.13 20.81 -0.77
N ASP A 48 -2.71 19.58 -1.02
CA ASP A 48 -2.10 18.69 -0.02
C ASP A 48 -0.85 19.31 0.59
N GLN A 49 0.12 19.74 -0.23
CA GLN A 49 1.32 20.40 0.25
C GLN A 49 1.00 21.66 1.05
N HIS A 50 0.00 22.44 0.63
CA HIS A 50 -0.38 23.65 1.35
C HIS A 50 -0.99 23.35 2.72
N THR A 51 -1.78 22.29 2.79
CA THR A 51 -2.40 21.79 4.02
C THR A 51 -1.34 21.25 4.98
N ALA A 52 -0.39 20.46 4.48
CA ALA A 52 0.74 19.95 5.26
C ALA A 52 1.56 21.10 5.89
N GLN A 53 1.87 22.15 5.11
CA GLN A 53 2.57 23.33 5.62
C GLN A 53 1.78 24.05 6.73
N ALA A 54 0.46 24.18 6.58
CA ALA A 54 -0.37 24.80 7.59
C ALA A 54 -0.35 24.02 8.91
N ILE A 55 -0.44 22.69 8.83
CA ILE A 55 -0.35 21.78 9.98
C ILE A 55 1.04 21.87 10.64
N GLU A 56 2.11 21.87 9.85
CA GLU A 56 3.49 22.00 10.35
C GLU A 56 3.71 23.32 11.09
N MET A 57 3.06 24.40 10.64
CA MET A 57 3.06 25.70 11.33
C MET A 57 2.20 25.72 12.60
N GLY A 58 1.55 24.60 12.97
CA GLY A 58 0.69 24.49 14.15
C GLY A 58 -0.66 25.17 13.99
N ARG A 59 -1.12 25.41 12.74
CA ARG A 59 -2.46 25.94 12.50
C ARG A 59 -3.49 24.84 12.73
N GLU A 60 -4.45 25.10 13.60
CA GLU A 60 -5.64 24.26 13.72
C GLU A 60 -6.54 24.52 12.50
N LEU A 61 -6.93 23.44 11.82
CA LEU A 61 -7.77 23.47 10.63
C LEU A 61 -9.15 22.86 10.94
N ASP A 62 -10.22 23.49 10.46
CA ASP A 62 -11.59 23.00 10.65
C ASP A 62 -11.96 21.97 9.58
N TRP A 63 -11.64 20.71 9.84
CA TRP A 63 -11.90 19.60 8.93
C TRP A 63 -13.39 19.27 8.81
N PRO A 64 -13.87 18.90 7.60
CA PRO A 64 -15.20 18.30 7.45
C PRO A 64 -15.39 17.09 8.38
N LYS A 65 -16.65 16.83 8.76
CA LYS A 65 -16.96 15.85 9.79
C LYS A 65 -16.45 14.45 9.43
N GLY A 66 -15.52 13.96 10.25
CA GLY A 66 -14.95 12.61 10.10
C GLY A 66 -13.89 12.53 9.00
N MET A 67 -13.40 13.67 8.50
CA MET A 67 -12.24 13.74 7.64
C MET A 67 -11.00 14.13 8.46
N THR A 68 -9.86 13.64 8.01
CA THR A 68 -8.54 14.07 8.48
C THR A 68 -7.63 14.36 7.30
N TYR A 69 -6.45 14.88 7.59
CA TYR A 69 -5.43 15.14 6.58
C TYR A 69 -5.05 13.88 5.80
N GLU A 70 -4.95 12.74 6.49
CA GLU A 70 -4.53 11.46 5.92
C GLU A 70 -5.61 10.77 5.07
N GLU A 71 -6.88 11.15 5.26
CA GLU A 71 -8.03 10.52 4.61
C GLU A 71 -8.56 11.34 3.42
N ALA A 72 -8.14 12.61 3.27
CA ALA A 72 -8.67 13.51 2.25
C ALA A 72 -8.01 13.31 0.88
N GLU A 73 -8.78 12.85 -0.11
CA GLU A 73 -8.34 12.58 -1.48
C GLU A 73 -8.97 13.57 -2.49
N GLU A 74 -10.11 14.18 -2.14
CA GLU A 74 -10.83 15.13 -2.99
C GLU A 74 -10.89 16.54 -2.39
N GLU A 75 -10.94 17.58 -3.24
CA GLU A 75 -10.94 18.99 -2.80
C GLU A 75 -12.00 19.32 -1.73
N HIS A 76 -13.18 18.72 -1.83
CA HIS A 76 -14.31 19.00 -0.93
C HIS A 76 -14.15 18.38 0.47
N GLU A 77 -13.16 17.50 0.65
CA GLU A 77 -12.82 16.84 1.92
C GLU A 77 -11.84 17.68 2.74
N TYR A 78 -11.25 18.72 2.13
CA TYR A 78 -10.38 19.68 2.81
C TYR A 78 -11.17 20.82 3.47
N PRO A 79 -10.62 21.44 4.54
CA PRO A 79 -11.17 22.66 5.13
C PRO A 79 -11.38 23.76 4.09
N THR A 80 -12.57 24.34 4.03
CA THR A 80 -12.89 25.37 3.02
C THR A 80 -11.94 26.58 3.05
N GLU A 81 -11.40 26.90 4.22
CA GLU A 81 -10.39 27.94 4.42
C GLU A 81 -9.06 27.63 3.72
N ILE A 82 -8.56 26.39 3.83
CA ILE A 82 -7.29 26.01 3.21
C ILE A 82 -7.43 25.92 1.69
N VAL A 83 -8.58 25.42 1.21
CA VAL A 83 -8.91 25.37 -0.21
C VAL A 83 -8.93 26.78 -0.81
N ALA A 84 -9.60 27.73 -0.14
CA ALA A 84 -9.67 29.12 -0.62
C ALA A 84 -8.29 29.79 -0.65
N GLU A 85 -7.47 29.57 0.37
CA GLU A 85 -6.10 30.10 0.44
C GLU A 85 -5.18 29.50 -0.62
N ALA A 86 -5.17 28.17 -0.75
CA ALA A 86 -4.42 27.46 -1.77
C ALA A 86 -4.85 27.90 -3.18
N ALA A 87 -6.15 28.04 -3.42
CA ALA A 87 -6.68 28.41 -4.74
C ALA A 87 -6.25 29.82 -5.13
N LYS A 88 -6.20 30.74 -4.17
CA LYS A 88 -5.67 32.09 -4.38
C LYS A 88 -4.19 32.07 -4.77
N LYS A 89 -3.38 31.26 -4.09
CA LYS A 89 -1.94 31.13 -4.37
C LYS A 89 -1.69 30.44 -5.71
N TRP A 90 -2.39 29.36 -5.98
CA TRP A 90 -2.34 28.63 -7.26
C TRP A 90 -2.71 29.53 -8.44
N LYS A 91 -3.77 30.33 -8.31
CA LYS A 91 -4.18 31.29 -9.35
C LYS A 91 -3.15 32.40 -9.57
N ALA A 92 -2.38 32.74 -8.54
CA ALA A 92 -1.30 33.72 -8.65
C ALA A 92 -0.05 33.16 -9.34
N LEU A 93 0.13 31.83 -9.37
CA LEU A 93 1.20 31.20 -10.16
C LEU A 93 0.96 31.42 -11.66
N SER A 94 2.03 31.75 -12.36
CA SER A 94 2.08 31.78 -13.82
C SER A 94 1.89 30.36 -14.39
N PRO A 95 1.51 30.24 -15.68
CA PRO A 95 1.40 28.93 -16.33
C PRO A 95 2.71 28.13 -16.28
N ALA A 96 3.86 28.80 -16.40
CA ALA A 96 5.16 28.15 -16.32
C ALA A 96 5.44 27.59 -14.91
N GLU A 97 5.09 28.33 -13.85
CA GLU A 97 5.26 27.86 -12.47
C GLU A 97 4.34 26.69 -12.14
N ARG A 98 3.10 26.67 -12.65
CA ARG A 98 2.20 25.52 -12.49
C ARG A 98 2.72 24.28 -13.20
N GLU A 99 3.31 24.45 -14.37
CA GLU A 99 3.91 23.34 -15.11
C GLU A 99 5.15 22.80 -14.40
N THR A 100 6.00 23.69 -13.87
CA THR A 100 7.13 23.28 -13.01
C THR A 100 6.64 22.50 -11.80
N PHE A 101 5.63 23.02 -11.10
CA PHE A 101 5.05 22.33 -9.95
C PHE A 101 4.50 20.94 -10.32
N ARG A 102 3.74 20.85 -11.41
CA ARG A 102 3.20 19.58 -11.93
C ARG A 102 4.30 18.57 -12.18
N ALA A 103 5.41 18.98 -12.81
CA ALA A 103 6.55 18.12 -13.08
C ALA A 103 7.28 17.67 -11.81
N GLU A 104 7.49 18.58 -10.85
CA GLU A 104 8.09 18.27 -9.55
C GLU A 104 7.20 17.31 -8.74
N TRP A 105 5.89 17.55 -8.72
CA TRP A 105 4.92 16.69 -8.05
C TRP A 105 4.86 15.30 -8.67
N GLU A 106 4.85 15.23 -10.01
CA GLU A 106 4.92 13.97 -10.74
C GLU A 106 6.19 13.19 -10.38
N GLN A 107 7.34 13.85 -10.31
CA GLN A 107 8.58 13.22 -9.92
C GLN A 107 8.53 12.72 -8.47
N TRP A 108 8.06 13.54 -7.53
CA TRP A 108 7.92 13.19 -6.12
C TRP A 108 7.03 11.96 -5.93
N MET A 109 5.89 11.90 -6.63
CA MET A 109 5.01 10.72 -6.58
C MET A 109 5.72 9.48 -7.14
N ARG A 110 6.40 9.59 -8.28
CA ARG A 110 7.16 8.46 -8.84
C ARG A 110 8.22 7.93 -7.86
N GLU A 111 8.90 8.82 -7.13
CA GLU A 111 9.91 8.47 -6.13
C GLU A 111 9.29 7.81 -4.88
N ASN A 112 8.21 8.38 -4.34
CA ASN A 112 7.54 7.82 -3.16
C ASN A 112 6.88 6.49 -3.44
N LEU A 113 6.17 6.34 -4.57
CA LEU A 113 5.60 5.05 -4.94
C LEU A 113 6.69 4.00 -5.17
N ALA A 114 7.86 4.37 -5.72
CA ALA A 114 8.98 3.44 -5.84
C ALA A 114 9.52 2.98 -4.48
N SER A 115 9.56 3.88 -3.49
CA SER A 115 9.93 3.56 -2.11
C SER A 115 8.90 2.63 -1.45
N ASP A 116 7.60 2.92 -1.62
CA ASP A 116 6.52 2.09 -1.07
C ASP A 116 6.52 0.68 -1.68
N LEU A 117 6.71 0.57 -3.00
CA LEU A 117 6.86 -0.73 -3.67
C LEU A 117 8.10 -1.49 -3.19
N ALA A 118 9.20 -0.81 -2.86
CA ALA A 118 10.37 -1.44 -2.28
C ALA A 118 10.07 -1.98 -0.86
N LEU A 119 9.24 -1.28 -0.09
CA LEU A 119 8.78 -1.70 1.23
C LEU A 119 7.81 -2.89 1.15
N VAL A 120 6.91 -2.91 0.16
CA VAL A 120 6.04 -4.07 -0.14
C VAL A 120 6.87 -5.30 -0.56
N ARG A 121 7.99 -5.09 -1.28
CA ARG A 121 8.96 -6.14 -1.64
C ARG A 121 9.85 -6.61 -0.49
N SER A 122 9.77 -5.98 0.69
CA SER A 122 10.61 -6.35 1.84
C SER A 122 10.31 -7.77 2.34
N LYS A 123 11.33 -8.40 2.92
CA LYS A 123 11.18 -9.74 3.52
C LYS A 123 10.24 -9.71 4.73
N GLU A 124 10.16 -8.56 5.39
CA GLU A 124 9.32 -8.27 6.53
C GLU A 124 7.84 -8.33 6.15
N MET A 125 7.42 -7.64 5.09
CA MET A 125 6.04 -7.72 4.57
C MET A 125 5.67 -9.15 4.15
N MET A 126 6.58 -9.83 3.44
CA MET A 126 6.39 -11.23 3.06
C MET A 126 6.22 -12.15 4.28
N LYS A 127 6.94 -11.88 5.37
CA LYS A 127 6.82 -12.64 6.61
C LYS A 127 5.46 -12.39 7.29
N GLU A 128 4.96 -11.16 7.27
CA GLU A 128 3.66 -10.81 7.83
C GLU A 128 2.50 -11.41 7.03
N LEU A 129 2.52 -11.27 5.70
CA LEU A 129 1.56 -11.92 4.80
C LEU A 129 1.59 -13.45 4.97
N PHE A 130 2.78 -14.04 5.03
CA PHE A 130 2.93 -15.47 5.28
C PHE A 130 2.32 -15.87 6.62
N ARG A 131 2.56 -15.11 7.68
CA ARG A 131 1.96 -15.37 8.99
C ARG A 131 0.44 -15.24 8.96
N ALA A 132 -0.10 -14.26 8.23
CA ALA A 132 -1.55 -14.06 8.09
C ALA A 132 -2.25 -15.21 7.34
N MET A 133 -1.54 -15.88 6.43
CA MET A 133 -2.07 -17.05 5.69
C MET A 133 -2.15 -18.35 6.49
N PHE A 134 -1.52 -18.41 7.67
CA PHE A 134 -1.63 -19.54 8.59
C PHE A 134 -2.55 -19.15 9.75
N ASP A 135 -3.84 -19.43 9.57
CA ASP A 135 -4.80 -19.26 10.65
C ASP A 135 -4.58 -20.33 11.73
N ARG A 136 -5.03 -20.08 12.97
CA ARG A 136 -4.90 -21.01 14.11
C ARG A 136 -5.49 -22.40 13.79
N ILE A 137 -6.47 -22.44 12.88
CA ILE A 137 -7.12 -23.65 12.39
C ILE A 137 -6.17 -24.52 11.53
N ASP A 138 -5.33 -23.93 10.69
CA ASP A 138 -4.36 -24.66 9.86
C ASP A 138 -3.34 -25.41 10.73
N ILE A 139 -2.96 -24.84 11.87
CA ILE A 139 -2.06 -25.45 12.85
C ILE A 139 -2.73 -26.67 13.49
N ILE A 140 -4.02 -26.59 13.82
CA ILE A 140 -4.80 -27.69 14.41
C ILE A 140 -4.92 -28.83 13.41
N PHE A 141 -5.26 -28.56 12.14
CA PHE A 141 -5.32 -29.59 11.10
C PHE A 141 -3.94 -30.21 10.82
N GLY A 142 -2.87 -29.41 10.82
CA GLY A 142 -1.51 -29.92 10.73
C GLY A 142 -1.18 -30.87 11.88
N ALA A 143 -1.51 -30.49 13.12
CA ALA A 143 -1.30 -31.32 14.31
C ALA A 143 -2.13 -32.62 14.25
N MET A 144 -3.40 -32.55 13.85
CA MET A 144 -4.25 -33.73 13.69
C MET A 144 -3.72 -34.67 12.59
N ALA A 145 -3.25 -34.13 11.47
CA ALA A 145 -2.65 -34.92 10.39
C ALA A 145 -1.38 -35.64 10.85
N ILE A 146 -0.54 -34.98 11.66
CA ILE A 146 0.63 -35.60 12.29
C ILE A 146 0.21 -36.75 13.21
N VAL A 147 -0.76 -36.51 14.10
CA VAL A 147 -1.27 -37.55 15.03
C VAL A 147 -1.88 -38.73 14.28
N ALA A 148 -2.69 -38.48 13.25
CA ALA A 148 -3.30 -39.51 12.43
C ALA A 148 -2.25 -40.37 11.73
N ALA A 149 -1.21 -39.74 11.14
CA ALA A 149 -0.14 -40.45 10.47
C ALA A 149 0.70 -41.32 11.43
N PHE A 150 1.01 -40.83 12.64
CA PHE A 150 1.67 -41.66 13.67
C PHE A 150 0.77 -42.82 14.13
N SER A 151 -0.55 -42.63 14.18
CA SER A 151 -1.49 -43.71 14.54
C SER A 151 -1.55 -44.81 13.48
N ILE A 152 -1.40 -44.46 12.20
CA ILE A 152 -1.38 -45.41 11.09
C ILE A 152 -0.03 -46.15 11.06
N ALA A 153 1.09 -45.44 11.18
CA ALA A 153 2.42 -46.06 11.23
C ALA A 153 2.56 -47.08 12.38
N LYS A 154 2.03 -46.76 13.57
CA LYS A 154 2.02 -47.68 14.71
C LYS A 154 1.14 -48.92 14.50
N ARG A 155 0.15 -48.86 13.62
CA ARG A 155 -0.72 -49.99 13.27
C ARG A 155 -0.05 -50.95 12.29
N ASP A 156 0.82 -50.46 11.43
CA ASP A 156 1.55 -51.26 10.45
C ASP A 156 2.76 -52.00 11.05
N ASP A 157 3.35 -51.50 12.16
CA ASP A 157 4.41 -52.19 12.92
C ASP A 157 3.94 -53.42 13.73
N LEU A 158 2.64 -53.77 13.67
CA LEU A 158 2.03 -54.91 14.38
C LEU A 158 1.65 -56.09 13.45
N LEU A 159 2.10 -56.07 12.19
CA LEU A 159 1.99 -57.15 11.20
C LEU A 159 3.37 -57.68 10.82
#